data_AF-A0A9E0QKY3-F1
#
_entry.id   AF-A0A9E0QKY3-F1
#
_cell.length_a   1.000
_cell.length_b   1.000
_cell.length_c   1.000
_cell.angle_alpha   90.00
_cell.angle_beta   90.00
_cell.angle_gamma   90.00
#
_symmetry.space_group_name_H-M   'P 1'
#
loop_
_entity.id
_entity.type
_entity.pdbx_description
1 polymer ?
#
loop_
_entity_poly.entity_id
_entity_poly.type
_entity_poly.pdbx_seq_one_letter_code
_entity_poly.pdbx_strand_id
1 'polypeptide(L)'
;GFVNSGALSGDKQVALQQLQTFAGQHGMLWVNFALQPSGTGPTDLNRLGSYSGLMTQADNEAPEHTPPQGDRDTAEAFGQHIAERTVRWQRGAK
;
A
#
# COMPACT_ATOMS: atom_id res chain seq x y z
N GLY A 1 -5.43 0.90 -2.97
CA GLY A 1 -5.83 -0.06 -1.92
C GLY A 1 -4.63 -0.60 -1.19
N PHE A 2 -4.83 -1.43 -0.16
CA PHE A 2 -3.76 -2.03 0.65
C PHE A 2 -4.04 -3.49 0.97
N VAL A 3 -2.98 -4.27 1.24
CA VAL A 3 -3.07 -5.67 1.70
C VAL A 3 -2.03 -5.92 2.79
N ASN A 4 -2.41 -6.67 3.81
CA ASN A 4 -1.55 -7.17 4.89
C ASN A 4 -1.63 -8.71 4.93
N SER A 5 -0.51 -9.41 5.07
CA SER A 5 -0.51 -10.88 5.20
C SER A 5 0.73 -11.43 5.93
N GLY A 6 0.68 -12.72 6.26
CA GLY A 6 1.72 -13.46 7.01
C GLY A 6 3.13 -13.46 6.39
N ALA A 7 3.21 -13.97 5.15
CA ALA A 7 4.46 -14.19 4.47
C ALA A 7 4.94 -12.94 3.72
N LEU A 8 6.26 -12.81 3.51
CA LEU A 8 6.86 -11.75 2.68
C LEU A 8 6.18 -11.66 1.30
N SER A 9 6.09 -12.80 0.60
CA SER A 9 5.26 -12.99 -0.58
C SER A 9 4.22 -14.06 -0.30
N GLY A 10 2.95 -13.66 -0.18
CA GLY A 10 1.82 -14.54 0.13
C GLY A 10 0.59 -14.08 -0.65
N ASP A 11 0.75 -13.96 -1.97
CA ASP A 11 -0.27 -13.56 -2.94
C ASP A 11 -0.88 -12.17 -2.75
N LYS A 12 -0.20 -11.28 -2.00
CA LYS A 12 -0.63 -9.88 -1.82
C LYS A 12 -0.83 -9.14 -3.14
N GLN A 13 -0.03 -9.45 -4.16
CA GLN A 13 -0.20 -8.87 -5.49
C GLN A 13 -1.52 -9.28 -6.13
N VAL A 14 -1.92 -10.54 -5.99
CA VAL A 14 -3.19 -11.05 -6.51
C VAL A 14 -4.36 -10.39 -5.78
N ALA A 15 -4.29 -10.26 -4.46
CA ALA A 15 -5.29 -9.55 -3.68
C ALA A 15 -5.43 -8.07 -4.08
N LEU A 16 -4.31 -7.36 -4.32
CA LEU A 16 -4.35 -5.99 -4.84
C LEU A 16 -4.95 -5.91 -6.25
N GLN A 17 -4.64 -6.87 -7.12
CA GLN A 17 -5.21 -6.93 -8.48
C GLN A 17 -6.73 -7.13 -8.45
N GLN A 18 -7.23 -7.94 -7.51
CA GLN A 18 -8.68 -8.11 -7.30
C GLN A 18 -9.33 -6.79 -6.86
N LEU A 19 -8.73 -6.06 -5.92
CA LEU A 19 -9.23 -4.75 -5.49
C LEU A 19 -9.17 -3.70 -6.62
N GLN A 20 -8.14 -3.73 -7.47
CA GLN A 20 -8.06 -2.87 -8.65
C GLN A 20 -9.19 -3.16 -9.64
N THR A 21 -9.43 -4.44 -9.92
CA THR A 21 -10.54 -4.87 -10.78
C THR A 21 -11.87 -4.40 -10.22
N PHE A 22 -12.10 -4.58 -8.92
CA PHE A 22 -13.29 -4.11 -8.23
C PHE A 22 -13.47 -2.59 -8.35
N ALA A 23 -12.41 -1.81 -8.09
CA ALA A 23 -12.43 -0.35 -8.26
C ALA A 23 -12.81 0.05 -9.69
N GLY A 24 -12.24 -0.63 -10.70
CA GLY A 24 -12.54 -0.42 -12.11
C GLY A 24 -14.01 -0.72 -12.46
N GLN A 25 -14.59 -1.80 -11.94
CA GLN A 25 -16.00 -2.14 -12.14
C GLN A 25 -16.96 -1.05 -11.62
N HIS A 26 -16.53 -0.27 -10.63
CA HIS A 26 -17.31 0.82 -10.05
C HIS A 26 -16.93 2.22 -10.57
N GLY A 27 -16.07 2.32 -11.60
CA GLY A 27 -15.63 3.61 -12.14
C GLY A 27 -14.79 4.44 -11.17
N MET A 28 -14.20 3.81 -10.15
CA MET A 28 -13.34 4.48 -9.18
C MET A 28 -11.95 4.71 -9.77
N LEU A 29 -11.27 5.74 -9.26
CA LEU A 29 -9.84 5.96 -9.56
C LEU A 29 -8.96 5.16 -8.61
N TRP A 30 -8.06 4.37 -9.18
CA TRP A 30 -7.06 3.66 -8.41
C TRP A 30 -5.76 4.46 -8.31
N VAL A 31 -5.34 4.78 -7.09
CA VAL A 31 -4.09 5.50 -6.82
C VAL A 31 -2.95 4.50 -6.59
N ASN A 32 -1.98 4.51 -7.50
CA ASN A 32 -0.73 3.75 -7.40
C ASN A 32 0.28 4.46 -6.46
N PHE A 33 1.25 3.73 -5.94
CA PHE A 33 2.26 4.27 -5.02
C PHE A 33 3.66 4.24 -5.63
N ALA A 34 4.15 5.39 -6.09
CA ALA A 34 5.45 5.51 -6.75
C ALA A 34 6.62 5.67 -5.75
N LEU A 35 6.56 5.01 -4.59
CA LEU A 35 7.67 5.01 -3.64
C LEU A 35 8.65 3.90 -4.00
N GLN A 36 9.91 4.22 -4.25
CA GLN A 36 10.93 3.20 -4.49
C GLN A 36 11.28 2.47 -3.19
N PRO A 37 11.53 1.15 -3.24
CA PRO A 37 12.07 0.40 -2.10
C PRO A 37 13.41 0.97 -1.66
N SER A 38 13.56 1.28 -0.37
CA SER A 38 14.88 1.67 0.19
C SER A 38 15.77 0.48 0.50
N GLY A 39 15.18 -0.72 0.58
CA GLY A 39 15.85 -1.98 0.93
C GLY A 39 14.82 -3.07 1.20
N THR A 40 15.22 -4.14 1.90
CA THR A 40 14.35 -5.28 2.24
C THR A 40 14.25 -5.52 3.76
N GLY A 41 14.91 -4.69 4.56
CA GLY A 41 14.92 -4.78 6.02
C GLY A 41 13.63 -4.28 6.68
N PRO A 42 13.45 -4.55 7.98
CA PRO A 42 12.22 -4.20 8.71
C PRO A 42 12.00 -2.70 8.90
N THR A 43 13.03 -1.88 8.71
CA THR A 43 12.96 -0.41 8.77
C THR A 43 12.96 0.23 7.38
N ASP A 44 13.06 -0.56 6.32
CA ASP A 44 13.11 -0.05 4.96
C ASP A 44 11.72 0.33 4.44
N LEU A 45 11.66 1.46 3.74
CA LEU A 45 10.46 1.93 3.08
C LEU A 45 10.18 1.09 1.85
N ASN A 46 8.90 0.79 1.63
CA ASN A 46 8.41 -0.09 0.57
C ASN A 46 9.25 -1.37 0.41
N ARG A 47 9.63 -1.99 1.53
CA ARG A 47 10.49 -3.20 1.53
C ARG A 47 9.89 -4.39 0.78
N LEU A 48 8.58 -4.38 0.55
CA LEU A 48 7.85 -5.40 -0.22
C LEU A 48 7.72 -5.06 -1.71
N GLY A 49 8.27 -3.94 -2.18
CA GLY A 49 8.39 -3.65 -3.61
C GLY A 49 7.09 -3.41 -4.35
N SER A 50 6.04 -2.95 -3.65
CA SER A 50 4.72 -2.78 -4.27
C SER A 50 4.52 -1.37 -4.81
N TYR A 51 4.10 -1.28 -6.07
CA TYR A 51 3.74 -0.02 -6.73
C TYR A 51 2.24 0.08 -7.03
N SER A 52 1.58 -1.09 -7.09
CA SER A 52 0.17 -1.21 -7.45
C SER A 52 -0.75 -0.91 -6.25
N GLY A 53 -0.17 -0.73 -5.06
CA GLY A 53 -0.84 -0.40 -3.81
C GLY A 53 0.12 -0.60 -2.64
N LEU A 54 -0.37 -0.47 -1.41
CA LEU A 54 0.42 -0.76 -0.22
C LEU A 54 0.40 -2.26 0.10
N MET A 55 1.57 -2.83 0.34
CA MET A 55 1.70 -4.16 0.93
C MET A 55 2.44 -4.04 2.26
N THR A 56 1.90 -4.71 3.28
CA THR A 56 2.53 -4.85 4.59
C THR A 56 2.57 -6.33 4.98
N GLN A 57 3.35 -6.65 6.00
CA GLN A 57 3.43 -7.99 6.55
C GLN A 57 3.04 -8.00 8.03
N ALA A 58 2.21 -8.96 8.40
CA ALA A 58 1.95 -9.32 9.78
C ALA A 58 2.69 -10.61 10.06
N ASP A 59 3.76 -10.61 10.86
CA ASP A 59 4.58 -11.81 11.15
C ASP A 59 3.85 -12.86 12.02
N ASN A 60 2.52 -12.97 11.89
CA ASN A 60 1.61 -13.73 12.75
C ASN A 60 1.77 -13.40 14.25
N GLU A 61 2.18 -12.16 14.52
CA GLU A 61 2.44 -11.61 15.84
C GLU A 61 1.36 -10.60 16.24
N ALA A 62 1.38 -10.21 17.51
CA ALA A 62 0.44 -9.23 18.04
C ALA A 62 0.59 -7.85 17.36
N PRO A 63 -0.50 -7.07 17.18
CA PRO A 63 -0.48 -5.78 16.48
C PRO A 63 0.50 -4.74 17.06
N GLU A 64 0.87 -4.89 18.32
CA GLU A 64 1.86 -4.06 18.99
C GLU A 64 3.25 -4.22 18.33
N HIS A 65 3.57 -5.42 17.84
CA HIS A 65 4.87 -5.78 17.27
C HIS A 65 4.90 -5.78 15.74
N THR A 66 3.77 -6.05 15.08
CA THR A 66 3.68 -6.14 13.62
C THR A 66 2.55 -5.26 13.09
N PRO A 67 2.66 -4.63 11.90
CA PRO A 67 3.77 -4.64 10.94
C PRO A 67 5.06 -3.98 11.47
N PRO A 68 6.23 -4.32 10.91
CA PRO A 68 7.50 -3.68 11.29
C PRO A 68 7.49 -2.19 10.93
N GLN A 69 8.41 -1.41 11.52
CA GLN A 69 8.39 0.05 11.43
C GLN A 69 8.38 0.57 9.99
N GLY A 70 9.19 -0.02 9.10
CA GLY A 70 9.24 0.37 7.68
C GLY A 70 7.89 0.20 6.97
N ASP A 71 7.11 -0.83 7.32
CA ASP A 71 5.76 -1.03 6.77
C ASP A 71 4.78 0.03 7.29
N ARG A 72 4.90 0.42 8.57
CA ARG A 72 4.08 1.49 9.18
C ARG A 72 4.38 2.85 8.55
N ASP A 73 5.65 3.19 8.40
CA ASP A 73 6.10 4.44 7.78
C ASP A 73 5.69 4.50 6.30
N THR A 74 5.81 3.38 5.59
CA THR A 74 5.32 3.23 4.21
C THR A 74 3.81 3.43 4.13
N ALA A 75 3.05 2.92 5.10
CA ALA A 75 1.60 3.09 5.16
C ALA A 75 1.19 4.54 5.40
N GLU A 76 1.89 5.25 6.29
CA GLU A 76 1.67 6.68 6.52
C GLU A 76 1.97 7.50 5.26
N ALA A 77 3.12 7.27 4.62
CA ALA A 77 3.49 7.91 3.36
C ALA A 77 2.47 7.62 2.24
N PHE A 78 1.93 6.40 2.18
CA PHE A 78 0.88 6.04 1.23
C PHE A 78 -0.44 6.76 1.51
N GLY A 79 -0.82 6.87 2.79
CA GLY A 79 -2.00 7.64 3.21
C GLY A 79 -1.91 9.12 2.82
N GLN A 80 -0.75 9.73 3.09
CA GLN A 80 -0.47 11.11 2.67
C GLN A 80 -0.56 11.24 1.13
N HIS A 81 0.05 10.31 0.39
CA HIS A 81 0.00 10.30 -1.07
C HIS A 81 -1.43 10.27 -1.60
N ILE A 82 -2.29 9.39 -1.06
CA ILE A 82 -3.71 9.32 -1.44
C ILE A 82 -4.40 10.66 -1.15
N ALA A 83 -4.22 11.23 0.04
CA ALA A 83 -4.85 12.48 0.43
C ALA A 83 -4.50 13.61 -0.56
N GLU A 84 -3.21 13.73 -0.91
CA GLU A 84 -2.75 14.72 -1.89
C GLU A 84 -3.36 14.52 -3.28
N ARG A 85 -3.49 13.27 -3.75
CA ARG A 85 -4.09 12.99 -5.06
C ARG A 85 -5.60 13.23 -5.07
N THR A 86 -6.30 12.91 -4.00
CA THR A 86 -7.71 13.25 -3.82
C THR A 86 -7.92 14.77 -3.87
N VAL A 87 -7.10 15.55 -3.16
CA VAL A 87 -7.17 17.03 -3.20
C VAL A 87 -6.91 17.56 -4.62
N ARG A 88 -5.92 17.02 -5.34
CA ARG A 88 -5.65 17.42 -6.73
C ARG A 88 -6.83 17.11 -7.65
N TRP A 89 -7.40 15.92 -7.52
CA TRP A 89 -8.57 15.49 -8.30
C TRP A 89 -9.77 16.41 -8.08
N GLN A 90 -10.10 16.71 -6.82
CA GLN A 90 -11.19 17.62 -6.47
C GLN A 90 -11.00 19.02 -7.07
N ARG A 91 -9.77 19.55 -7.05
CA ARG A 91 -9.46 20.87 -7.62
C ARG A 91 -9.63 20.93 -9.15
N GLY A 92 -9.37 19.82 -9.84
CA GLY A 92 -9.48 19.71 -11.29
C GLY A 92 -10.90 19.40 -11.80
N ALA A 93 -11.83 19.03 -10.92
CA ALA A 93 -13.23 18.75 -11.27
C ALA A 93 -14.07 20.02 -11.53
N LYS A 94 -13.43 21.11 -11.99
CA LYS A 94 -14.06 22.38 -12.35
C LYS A 94 -14.40 22.43 -13.83
#